data_AF-A0AAV1KV01-F1
#
_entry.id   AF-A0AAV1KV01-F1
#
_cell.length_a   1.000
_cell.length_b   1.000
_cell.length_c   1.000
_cell.angle_alpha   90.00
_cell.angle_beta   90.00
_cell.angle_gamma   90.00
#
_symmetry.space_group_name_H-M   'P 1'
#
loop_
_entity.id
_entity.type
_entity.pdbx_description
1 polymer ?
#
loop_
_entity_poly.entity_id
_entity_poly.type
_entity_poly.pdbx_seq_one_letter_code
_entity_poly.pdbx_strand_id
1 'polypeptide(L)'
;MLTSGYLLWKEEFYKLVDGVVMGSPVSPIFVDMFMEDFEEKALFTTTTGPVTPRFYKRYEDDTFTILPSEKKAQRICGSKHLAAEQHVRQILHDNLWVPRLRHSD
;
A
#
# COMPACT_ATOMS: atom_id res chain seq x y z
N MET A 1 -17.98 -10.33 7.17
CA MET A 1 -17.41 -10.16 5.82
C MET A 1 -18.47 -10.61 4.82
N LEU A 2 -18.82 -9.75 3.85
CA LEU A 2 -19.81 -10.09 2.82
C LEU A 2 -19.32 -11.28 2.01
N THR A 3 -20.01 -12.41 2.13
CA THR A 3 -19.56 -13.72 1.67
C THR A 3 -19.93 -14.05 0.21
N SER A 4 -20.45 -13.09 -0.55
CA SER A 4 -21.08 -13.39 -1.84
C SER A 4 -21.11 -12.20 -2.79
N GLY A 5 -20.00 -11.96 -3.50
CA GLY A 5 -19.98 -11.26 -4.77
C GLY A 5 -19.93 -12.26 -5.92
N TYR A 6 -20.60 -11.98 -7.03
CA TYR A 6 -20.50 -12.75 -8.27
C TYR A 6 -19.90 -11.88 -9.38
N LEU A 7 -19.02 -12.47 -10.18
CA LEU A 7 -18.37 -11.85 -11.33
C LEU A 7 -18.84 -12.59 -12.59
N LEU A 8 -19.24 -11.84 -13.61
CA LEU A 8 -19.55 -12.42 -14.92
C LEU A 8 -18.32 -12.31 -15.82
N TRP A 9 -17.86 -13.42 -16.36
CA TRP A 9 -16.77 -13.45 -17.32
C TRP A 9 -17.04 -14.49 -18.40
N LYS A 10 -17.00 -14.08 -19.67
CA LYS A 10 -17.35 -14.94 -20.82
C LYS A 10 -18.68 -15.69 -20.63
N GLU A 11 -19.71 -14.97 -20.20
CA GLU A 11 -21.07 -15.49 -19.95
C GLU A 11 -21.18 -16.50 -18.78
N GLU A 12 -20.09 -16.76 -18.06
CA GLU A 12 -20.06 -17.65 -16.91
C GLU A 12 -19.95 -16.87 -15.59
N PHE A 13 -20.64 -17.36 -14.56
CA PHE A 13 -20.65 -16.75 -13.21
C PHE A 13 -19.57 -17.35 -12.31
N TYR A 14 -18.77 -16.48 -11.71
CA TYR A 14 -17.72 -16.83 -10.75
C TYR A 14 -18.05 -16.24 -9.39
N LYS A 15 -17.96 -17.05 -8.34
CA LYS A 15 -18.10 -16.57 -6.96
C LYS A 15 -16.78 -15.97 -6.50
N LEU A 16 -16.80 -14.75 -5.97
CA LEU A 16 -15.67 -14.18 -5.28
C LEU A 16 -15.49 -14.92 -3.94
N VAL A 17 -14.36 -15.60 -3.78
CA VAL A 17 -14.07 -16.41 -2.59
C VAL A 17 -13.43 -15.55 -1.49
N ASP A 18 -12.59 -14.60 -1.88
CA ASP A 18 -11.87 -13.71 -0.96
C ASP A 18 -11.69 -12.33 -1.59
N GLY A 19 -11.58 -11.31 -0.75
CA GLY A 19 -11.45 -9.90 -1.14
C GLY A 19 -12.77 -9.21 -1.47
N VAL A 20 -12.66 -8.11 -2.20
CA VAL A 20 -13.77 -7.23 -2.55
C VAL A 20 -13.78 -7.02 -4.06
N VAL A 21 -14.97 -7.04 -4.68
CA VAL A 21 -15.11 -6.84 -6.13
C VAL A 21 -14.73 -5.41 -6.53
N MET A 22 -13.77 -5.25 -7.44
CA MET A 22 -13.43 -3.93 -7.99
C MET A 22 -14.63 -3.35 -8.77
N GLY A 23 -14.90 -2.06 -8.59
CA GLY A 23 -15.99 -1.35 -9.28
C GLY A 23 -17.38 -1.48 -8.64
N SER A 24 -17.52 -2.24 -7.55
CA SER A 24 -18.74 -2.17 -6.75
C SER A 24 -18.79 -0.87 -5.94
N PRO A 25 -19.95 -0.20 -5.84
CA PRO A 25 -20.07 1.06 -5.10
C PRO A 25 -19.80 0.92 -3.61
N VAL A 26 -19.87 -0.30 -3.06
CA VAL A 26 -19.55 -0.55 -1.64
C VAL A 26 -18.08 -0.85 -1.39
N SER A 27 -17.30 -1.13 -2.43
CA SER A 27 -15.91 -1.55 -2.29
C SER A 27 -15.00 -0.52 -1.62
N PRO A 28 -15.09 0.78 -1.95
CA PRO A 28 -14.26 1.80 -1.29
C PRO A 28 -14.46 1.83 0.23
N ILE A 29 -15.69 1.62 0.70
CA ILE A 29 -16.01 1.60 2.14
C ILE A 29 -15.30 0.43 2.84
N PHE A 30 -15.26 -0.74 2.20
CA PHE A 30 -14.58 -1.90 2.77
C PHE A 30 -13.06 -1.74 2.75
N VAL A 31 -12.52 -1.16 1.67
CA VAL A 31 -11.08 -0.85 1.60
C VAL A 31 -10.70 0.13 2.70
N ASP A 32 -11.47 1.19 2.92
CA ASP A 32 -11.23 2.13 4.01
C ASP A 32 -11.28 1.47 5.39
N MET A 33 -12.31 0.66 5.67
CA MET A 33 -12.44 -0.06 6.95
C MET A 33 -11.28 -1.05 7.19
N PHE A 34 -10.85 -1.76 6.15
CA PHE A 34 -9.71 -2.66 6.23
C PHE A 34 -8.40 -1.89 6.49
N MET A 35 -8.21 -0.77 5.80
CA MET A 35 -7.02 0.05 5.95
C MET A 35 -6.95 0.75 7.30
N GLU A 36 -8.07 1.16 7.89
CA GLU A 36 -8.12 1.66 9.27
C GLU A 36 -7.65 0.60 10.28
N ASP A 37 -8.16 -0.63 10.18
CA ASP A 37 -7.75 -1.75 11.05
C ASP A 37 -6.28 -2.13 10.82
N PHE A 38 -5.81 -2.09 9.57
CA PHE A 38 -4.41 -2.30 9.23
C PHE A 38 -3.51 -1.23 9.84
N GLU A 39 -3.85 0.05 9.71
CA GLU A 39 -3.11 1.18 10.27
C GLU A 39 -3.05 1.11 11.79
N GLU A 40 -4.16 0.79 12.45
CA GLU A 40 -4.22 0.59 13.89
C GLU A 40 -3.21 -0.48 14.33
N LYS A 41 -3.22 -1.63 13.65
CA LYS A 41 -2.34 -2.75 13.96
C LYS A 41 -0.87 -2.47 13.65
N ALA A 42 -0.60 -1.85 12.52
CA ALA A 42 0.75 -1.61 12.02
C ALA A 42 1.44 -0.45 12.74
N LEU A 43 0.70 0.61 13.07
CA LEU A 43 1.26 1.84 13.64
C LEU A 43 1.10 1.92 15.15
N PHE A 44 -0.02 1.45 15.73
CA PHE A 44 -0.35 1.70 17.14
C PHE A 44 -0.16 0.49 18.03
N THR A 45 -0.49 -0.73 17.59
CA THR A 45 -0.46 -1.92 18.47
C THR A 45 0.87 -2.66 18.49
N THR A 46 1.97 -2.07 18.02
CA THR A 46 3.25 -2.81 17.97
C THR A 46 3.91 -2.94 19.35
N THR A 47 4.52 -4.10 19.62
CA THR A 47 5.16 -4.49 20.89
C THR A 47 6.26 -3.54 21.38
N THR A 48 6.72 -2.61 20.54
CA THR A 48 7.77 -1.62 20.85
C THR A 48 7.22 -0.20 21.01
N GLY A 49 5.89 -0.07 21.13
CA GLY A 49 5.17 1.20 21.20
C GLY A 49 4.83 1.77 19.82
N PRO A 50 4.03 2.86 19.77
CA PRO A 50 3.55 3.45 18.52
C PRO A 50 4.69 3.84 17.57
N VAL A 51 4.51 3.54 16.29
CA VAL A 51 5.39 3.99 15.21
C VAL A 51 4.79 5.24 14.60
N THR A 52 5.45 6.39 14.80
CA THR A 52 5.08 7.64 14.13
C THR A 52 5.93 7.80 12.87
N PRO A 53 5.35 7.72 11.66
CA PRO A 53 6.06 8.01 10.44
C PRO A 53 6.44 9.48 10.34
N ARG A 54 7.53 9.78 9.61
CA ARG A 54 7.85 11.15 9.20
C ARG A 54 6.91 11.65 8.11
N PHE A 55 6.41 10.72 7.30
CA PHE A 55 5.43 10.95 6.26
C PHE A 55 4.58 9.71 6.10
N TYR A 56 3.27 9.88 5.94
CA TYR A 56 2.31 8.81 5.70
C TYR A 56 1.28 9.32 4.69
N LYS A 57 1.07 8.57 3.62
CA LYS A 57 0.03 8.86 2.62
C LYS A 57 -0.61 7.55 2.18
N ARG A 58 -1.93 7.48 2.27
CA ARG A 58 -2.74 6.33 1.82
C ARG A 58 -3.41 6.64 0.48
N TYR A 59 -3.50 5.64 -0.39
CA TYR A 59 -4.25 5.63 -1.64
C TYR A 59 -5.07 4.35 -1.73
N GLU A 60 -6.36 4.40 -1.37
CA GLU A 60 -7.22 3.22 -1.29
C GLU A 60 -6.54 2.10 -0.48
N ASP A 61 -6.01 1.06 -1.13
CA ASP A 61 -5.31 -0.09 -0.57
C ASP A 61 -3.77 0.07 -0.48
N ASP A 62 -3.19 1.08 -1.14
CA ASP A 62 -1.76 1.37 -1.12
C ASP A 62 -1.38 2.38 -0.02
N THR A 63 -0.15 2.24 0.50
CA THR A 63 0.43 3.20 1.45
C THR A 63 1.84 3.59 1.06
N PHE A 64 2.17 4.87 1.22
CA PHE A 64 3.51 5.40 1.08
C PHE A 64 3.95 6.03 2.39
N THR A 65 4.99 5.46 2.99
CA THR A 65 5.41 5.82 4.34
C THR A 65 6.91 6.06 4.43
N ILE A 66 7.32 7.15 5.08
CA ILE A 66 8.72 7.41 5.43
C ILE A 66 8.92 7.14 6.91
N LEU A 67 9.63 6.06 7.23
CA LEU A 67 9.92 5.64 8.61
C LEU A 67 11.34 6.04 9.03
N PRO A 68 11.55 6.35 10.33
CA PRO A 68 12.86 6.76 10.82
C PRO A 68 13.88 5.62 10.95
N SER A 69 13.43 4.36 10.86
CA SER A 69 14.29 3.19 11.03
C SER A 69 13.88 2.08 10.07
N GLU A 70 14.88 1.49 9.40
CA GLU A 70 14.70 0.34 8.53
C GLU A 70 14.11 -0.87 9.27
N LYS A 71 14.51 -1.10 10.53
CA LYS A 71 13.94 -2.17 11.36
C LYS A 71 12.42 -1.99 11.58
N LYS A 72 11.95 -0.74 11.67
CA LYS A 72 10.51 -0.44 11.77
C LYS A 72 9.82 -0.67 10.43
N ALA A 73 10.46 -0.32 9.32
CA ALA A 73 9.94 -0.55 7.97
C ALA A 73 9.83 -2.05 7.63
N GLN A 74 10.85 -2.85 7.93
CA GLN A 74 10.81 -4.32 7.75
C GLN A 74 9.66 -4.98 8.51
N ARG A 75 9.27 -4.41 9.66
CA ARG A 75 8.20 -4.95 10.47
C ARG A 75 6.81 -4.61 9.93
N ILE A 76 6.65 -3.40 9.38
CA ILE A 76 5.37 -2.95 8.81
C ILE A 76 5.15 -3.55 7.42
N CYS A 77 6.15 -3.50 6.55
CA CYS A 77 6.02 -3.95 5.16
C CYS A 77 6.46 -5.41 4.94
N GLY A 78 7.07 -6.06 5.93
CA GLY A 78 7.69 -7.37 5.76
C GLY A 78 9.02 -7.30 4.98
N SER A 79 9.86 -8.33 5.14
CA SER A 79 11.22 -8.35 4.57
C SER A 79 11.27 -8.37 3.04
N LYS A 80 10.25 -8.90 2.36
CA LYS A 80 10.18 -8.95 0.88
C LYS A 80 9.82 -7.62 0.24
N HIS A 81 8.98 -6.81 0.90
CA HIS A 81 8.48 -5.57 0.35
C HIS A 81 9.51 -4.43 0.48
N LEU A 82 10.35 -4.46 1.52
CA LEU A 82 11.44 -3.48 1.70
C LEU A 82 12.50 -3.54 0.59
N ALA A 83 12.77 -4.72 0.03
CA ALA A 83 13.73 -4.87 -1.05
C ALA A 83 13.31 -4.13 -2.33
N ALA A 84 12.00 -4.06 -2.61
CA ALA A 84 11.46 -3.27 -3.71
C ALA A 84 11.60 -1.76 -3.46
N GLU A 85 11.39 -1.29 -2.21
CA GLU A 85 11.57 0.12 -1.85
C GLU A 85 13.03 0.58 -1.94
N GLN A 86 14.00 -0.25 -1.55
CA GLN A 86 15.42 0.08 -1.71
C GLN A 86 15.78 0.27 -3.19
N HIS A 87 15.22 -0.58 -4.07
CA HIS A 87 15.39 -0.45 -5.51
C HIS A 87 14.76 0.84 -6.05
N VAL A 88 13.56 1.20 -5.59
CA VAL A 88 12.91 2.49 -5.96
C VAL A 88 13.69 3.69 -5.42
N ARG A 89 14.27 3.61 -4.20
CA ARG A 89 15.15 4.66 -3.67
C ARG A 89 16.42 4.80 -4.48
N GLN A 90 17.01 3.69 -4.93
CA GLN A 90 18.17 3.70 -5.82
C GLN A 90 17.81 4.38 -7.14
N ILE A 91 16.68 4.00 -7.75
CA ILE A 91 16.16 4.62 -8.98
C ILE A 91 15.89 6.12 -8.78
N LEU A 92 15.31 6.53 -7.66
CA LEU A 92 15.05 7.95 -7.36
C LEU A 92 16.35 8.72 -7.15
N HIS A 93 17.31 8.16 -6.41
CA HIS A 93 18.63 8.75 -6.24
C HIS A 93 19.34 8.95 -7.58
N ASP A 94 19.28 7.93 -8.44
CA ASP A 94 19.95 7.91 -9.73
C ASP A 94 19.29 8.85 -10.75
N ASN A 95 17.95 9.03 -10.69
CA ASN A 95 17.21 9.92 -11.59
C ASN A 95 17.13 11.38 -11.13
N LEU A 96 17.24 11.67 -9.83
CA LEU A 96 17.33 13.05 -9.31
C LEU A 96 18.70 13.69 -9.54
N TRP A 97 19.73 12.89 -9.84
CA TRP A 97 21.09 13.34 -10.16
C TRP A 97 21.41 13.39 -11.66
N VAL A 98 20.44 13.16 -12.55
CA VAL A 98 20.59 13.47 -13.97
C VAL A 98 20.22 14.95 -14.16
N PRO A 99 21.12 15.83 -14.63
CA PRO A 99 20.75 17.20 -14.94
C PRO A 99 19.64 17.15 -15.98
N ARG A 100 18.47 17.68 -15.64
CA ARG A 100 17.39 17.90 -16.61
C ARG A 100 17.96 18.78 -17.72
N LEU A 101 18.28 18.19 -18.87
CA LEU A 101 18.63 18.94 -20.07
C LEU A 101 17.43 19.85 -20.37
N ARG A 102 17.61 21.14 -20.10
CA ARG A 102 16.71 22.17 -20.62
C ARG A 102 16.90 22.13 -22.13
N HIS A 103 15.93 21.57 -22.84
CA HIS A 103 15.78 21.88 -24.25
C HIS A 103 15.41 23.36 -24.34
N SER A 104 16.39 24.18 -24.74
CA SER A 104 16.14 25.41 -25.46
C SER A 104 15.84 25.02 -26.90
N ASP A 105 14.57 25.12 -27.28
CA ASP A 105 14.05 26.05 -28.29
C ASP A 105 12.55 25.76 -28.52
#